data_AF-A0ABD5DVD1-F1
#
_entry.id   AF-A0ABD5DVD1-F1
#
_cell.length_a   1.000
_cell.length_b   1.000
_cell.length_c   1.000
_cell.angle_alpha   90.00
_cell.angle_beta   90.00
_cell.angle_gamma   90.00
#
_symmetry.space_group_name_H-M   'P 1'
#
loop_
_entity.id
_entity.type
_entity.pdbx_description
1 polymer ?
#
loop_
_entity_poly.entity_id
_entity_poly.type
_entity_poly.pdbx_seq_one_letter_code
_entity_poly.pdbx_strand_id
1 'polypeptide(L)'
;LKPDNIQIVDALPADVVKQVRAWDFGATENECDFTVGVREALGADGFTYIVDVTRGQLGPDNVNKRLEQTAKIDGKKVSVRLPQDPG
;
A
#
# COMPACT_ATOMS: atom_id res chain seq x y z
N LEU A 1 -3.33 11.51 -13.65
CA LEU A 1 -4.77 11.40 -13.34
C LEU A 1 -5.05 12.14 -12.04
N LYS A 2 -6.19 12.81 -11.90
CA LYS A 2 -6.64 13.32 -10.60
C LYS A 2 -7.28 12.18 -9.81
N PRO A 3 -7.10 12.09 -8.48
CA PRO A 3 -7.71 11.03 -7.67
C PRO A 3 -9.23 10.89 -7.87
N ASP A 4 -9.93 12.00 -8.06
CA ASP A 4 -11.39 12.03 -8.26
C ASP A 4 -11.85 11.40 -9.58
N ASN A 5 -10.92 11.13 -10.50
CA ASN A 5 -11.22 10.48 -11.77
C ASN A 5 -10.89 8.98 -11.75
N ILE A 6 -10.58 8.40 -10.58
CA ILE A 6 -10.37 6.96 -10.43
C ILE A 6 -11.75 6.30 -10.30
N GLN A 7 -12.04 5.34 -11.16
CA GLN A 7 -13.27 4.58 -11.11
C GLN A 7 -13.27 3.65 -9.89
N ILE A 8 -14.35 3.71 -9.11
CA ILE A 8 -14.62 2.75 -8.03
C ILE A 8 -15.33 1.54 -8.64
N VAL A 9 -14.87 0.35 -8.29
CA VAL A 9 -15.48 -0.93 -8.68
C VAL A 9 -15.89 -1.69 -7.44
N ASP A 10 -16.97 -2.47 -7.53
CA ASP A 10 -17.52 -3.20 -6.38
C ASP A 10 -16.64 -4.39 -5.94
N ALA A 11 -15.86 -4.94 -6.87
CA ALA A 11 -14.98 -6.07 -6.61
C ALA A 11 -13.74 -6.04 -7.50
N LEU A 12 -12.65 -6.61 -6.97
CA LEU A 12 -11.45 -6.91 -7.76
C LEU A 12 -11.76 -8.03 -8.78
N PRO A 13 -11.29 -7.95 -10.04
CA PRO A 13 -11.45 -9.04 -10.99
C PRO A 13 -10.82 -10.33 -10.46
N ALA A 14 -11.37 -11.47 -10.87
CA ALA A 14 -10.87 -12.79 -10.45
C ALA A 14 -9.43 -13.05 -10.94
N ASP A 15 -9.13 -12.59 -12.15
CA ASP A 15 -7.85 -12.81 -12.82
C ASP A 15 -6.83 -11.73 -12.45
N VAL A 16 -6.23 -11.88 -11.27
CA VAL A 16 -5.14 -11.02 -10.80
C VAL A 16 -3.80 -11.62 -11.19
N VAL A 17 -3.03 -10.89 -11.99
CA VAL A 17 -1.70 -11.27 -12.47
C VAL A 17 -0.65 -11.11 -11.36
N LYS A 18 -0.71 -9.99 -10.62
CA LYS A 18 0.27 -9.67 -9.57
C LYS A 18 -0.34 -8.77 -8.50
N GLN A 19 0.13 -8.90 -7.26
CA GLN A 19 -0.21 -7.98 -6.18
C GLN A 19 1.04 -7.48 -5.48
N VAL A 20 1.01 -6.21 -5.09
CA VAL A 20 2.10 -5.55 -4.38
C VAL A 20 1.53 -4.66 -3.29
N ARG A 21 2.25 -4.53 -2.16
CA ARG A 21 2.10 -3.40 -1.24
C ARG A 21 3.35 -2.55 -1.27
N ALA A 22 3.22 -1.31 -1.72
CA ALA A 22 4.29 -0.32 -1.65
C ALA A 22 4.09 0.58 -0.42
N TRP A 23 5.20 0.93 0.23
CA TRP A 23 5.20 1.85 1.37
C TRP A 23 5.89 3.16 1.02
N ASP A 24 5.37 4.23 1.59
CA ASP A 24 5.99 5.55 1.71
C ASP A 24 6.10 5.83 3.21
N PHE A 25 7.30 6.09 3.71
CA PHE A 25 7.55 6.32 5.13
C PHE A 25 7.65 7.80 5.42
N GLY A 26 6.94 8.24 6.46
CA GLY A 26 7.14 9.58 6.98
C GLY A 26 8.53 9.68 7.61
N ALA A 27 9.27 10.75 7.31
CA ALA A 27 10.64 10.93 7.78
C ALA A 27 10.71 11.38 9.25
N THR A 28 9.71 12.14 9.71
CA THR A 28 9.73 12.76 11.04
C THR A 28 8.46 12.48 11.83
N GLU A 29 8.62 11.97 13.06
CA GLU A 29 7.51 11.75 13.99
C GLU A 29 6.91 13.09 14.44
N ASN A 30 5.57 13.21 14.35
CA ASN A 30 4.80 14.38 14.81
C ASN A 30 5.01 15.71 14.05
N GLU A 31 5.71 15.71 12.91
CA GLU A 31 5.79 16.88 11.99
C GLU A 31 4.92 16.72 10.73
N CYS A 32 3.75 16.10 10.88
CA CYS A 32 2.73 15.92 9.84
C CYS A 32 2.98 14.82 8.78
N ASP A 33 4.14 14.17 8.73
CA ASP A 33 4.41 13.14 7.72
C ASP A 33 3.63 11.86 7.96
N PHE A 34 2.92 11.40 6.94
CA PHE A 34 2.19 10.14 6.98
C PHE A 34 3.07 9.00 6.50
N THR A 35 3.08 7.91 7.25
CA THR A 35 3.42 6.60 6.68
C THR A 35 2.19 6.06 5.96
N VAL A 36 2.35 5.71 4.68
CA VAL A 36 1.28 5.23 3.82
C VAL A 36 1.69 3.90 3.19
N GLY A 37 0.80 2.93 3.25
CA GLY A 37 0.91 1.68 2.50
C GLY A 37 -0.24 1.59 1.50
N VAL A 38 0.06 1.36 0.23
CA VAL A 38 -0.94 1.15 -0.84
C VAL A 38 -0.79 -0.26 -1.39
N ARG A 39 -1.88 -1.03 -1.44
CA ARG A 39 -1.92 -2.31 -2.14
C ARG A 39 -2.56 -2.16 -3.49
N GLU A 40 -1.83 -2.67 -4.46
CA GLU A 40 -2.20 -2.66 -5.84
C GLU A 40 -2.30 -4.09 -6.36
N ALA A 41 -3.24 -4.31 -7.26
CA ALA A 41 -3.40 -5.54 -8.01
C ALA A 41 -3.42 -5.24 -9.51
N LEU A 42 -2.60 -5.94 -10.28
CA LEU A 42 -2.63 -5.88 -11.74
C LEU A 42 -3.61 -6.94 -12.23
N GLY A 43 -4.72 -6.53 -12.85
CA GLY A 43 -5.67 -7.42 -13.50
C GLY A 43 -5.16 -7.92 -14.86
N ALA A 44 -5.65 -9.07 -15.30
CA ALA A 44 -5.37 -9.60 -16.64
C ALA A 44 -5.99 -8.73 -17.76
N ASP A 45 -6.95 -7.88 -17.42
CA ASP A 45 -7.53 -6.84 -18.27
C ASP A 45 -6.61 -5.63 -18.49
N GLY A 46 -5.43 -5.61 -17.83
CA GLY A 46 -4.42 -4.58 -17.97
C GLY A 46 -4.61 -3.37 -17.06
N PHE A 47 -5.62 -3.38 -16.16
CA PHE A 47 -5.83 -2.32 -15.19
C PHE A 47 -5.11 -2.59 -13.87
N THR A 48 -4.63 -1.51 -13.24
CA THR A 48 -4.15 -1.54 -11.86
C THR A 48 -5.27 -1.09 -10.93
N TYR A 49 -5.59 -1.94 -9.96
CA TYR A 49 -6.60 -1.71 -8.94
C TYR A 49 -5.94 -1.32 -7.63
N ILE A 50 -6.38 -0.21 -7.04
CA ILE A 50 -6.07 0.12 -5.65
C ILE A 50 -7.03 -0.69 -4.78
N VAL A 51 -6.50 -1.68 -4.08
CA VAL A 51 -7.29 -2.63 -3.29
C VAL A 51 -7.48 -2.14 -1.86
N ASP A 52 -6.44 -1.54 -1.28
CA ASP A 52 -6.46 -1.04 0.08
C ASP A 52 -5.41 0.05 0.28
N VAL A 53 -5.75 1.06 1.08
CA VAL A 53 -4.85 2.13 1.50
C VAL A 53 -4.90 2.22 3.02
N THR A 54 -3.75 2.01 3.66
CA THR A 54 -3.56 2.27 5.09
C THR A 54 -2.66 3.47 5.26
N ARG A 55 -3.00 4.39 6.17
CA ARG A 55 -2.15 5.54 6.49
C ARG A 55 -2.18 5.87 7.97
N GLY A 56 -1.09 6.43 8.48
CA GLY A 56 -1.03 6.98 9.84
C GLY A 56 0.23 7.82 10.07
N GLN A 57 0.11 8.80 10.96
CA GLN A 57 1.27 9.48 11.56
C GLN A 57 1.73 8.61 12.72
N LEU A 58 2.85 7.92 12.54
CA LEU A 58 3.31 6.87 13.45
C LEU A 58 4.76 7.14 13.82
N GLY A 59 5.09 7.01 15.10
CA GLY A 59 6.47 6.88 15.54
C GLY A 59 7.12 5.59 15.06
N PRO A 60 8.47 5.49 15.10
CA PRO A 60 9.24 4.37 14.54
C PRO A 60 8.75 2.98 14.99
N ASP A 61 8.45 2.81 16.27
CA ASP A 61 7.96 1.54 16.82
C ASP A 61 6.59 1.13 16.26
N ASN A 62 5.74 2.10 15.97
CA ASN A 62 4.40 1.86 15.46
C ASN A 62 4.39 1.62 13.94
N VAL A 63 5.39 2.14 13.22
CA VAL A 63 5.61 1.82 11.79
C VAL A 63 5.87 0.33 11.62
N ASN A 64 6.82 -0.25 12.35
CA ASN A 64 7.15 -1.67 12.25
C ASN A 64 5.95 -2.57 12.56
N LYS A 65 5.23 -2.29 13.66
CA LYS A 65 4.00 -3.02 14.02
C LYS A 65 2.95 -2.96 12.91
N ARG A 66 2.75 -1.76 12.32
CA ARG A 66 1.82 -1.56 11.22
C ARG A 66 2.23 -2.38 9.99
N LEU A 67 3.50 -2.36 9.62
CA LEU A 67 4.01 -3.13 8.47
C LEU A 67 3.76 -4.62 8.63
N GLU A 68 4.10 -5.18 9.79
CA GLU A 68 3.89 -6.59 10.08
C GLU A 68 2.41 -6.98 10.06
N GLN A 69 1.55 -6.18 10.68
CA GLN A 69 0.11 -6.43 10.71
C GLN A 69 -0.49 -6.36 9.32
N THR A 70 -0.16 -5.33 8.53
CA THR A 70 -0.64 -5.20 7.17
C THR A 70 -0.16 -6.34 6.28
N ALA A 71 1.11 -6.75 6.39
CA ALA A 71 1.63 -7.90 5.64
C ALA A 71 0.91 -9.22 6.00
N LYS A 72 0.55 -9.41 7.28
CA LYS A 72 -0.24 -10.57 7.71
C LYS A 72 -1.65 -10.55 7.11
N ILE A 73 -2.30 -9.39 7.07
CA ILE A 73 -3.63 -9.20 6.47
C ILE A 73 -3.58 -9.42 4.95
N ASP A 74 -2.57 -8.88 4.28
CA ASP A 74 -2.41 -8.99 2.83
C ASP A 74 -2.16 -10.43 2.38
N GLY A 75 -1.45 -11.21 3.21
CA GLY A 75 -1.15 -12.61 2.97
C GLY A 75 0.01 -12.82 1.98
N LYS A 76 0.45 -14.08 1.86
CA LYS A 76 1.71 -14.44 1.17
C LYS A 76 1.75 -14.15 -0.34
N LYS A 77 0.61 -13.87 -0.97
CA LYS A 77 0.53 -13.58 -2.42
C LYS A 77 0.87 -12.13 -2.75
N VAL A 78 0.95 -11.25 -1.76
CA VAL A 78 1.24 -9.82 -1.93
C VAL A 78 2.72 -9.59 -1.66
N SER A 79 3.45 -9.14 -2.68
CA SER A 79 4.86 -8.75 -2.48
C SER A 79 4.93 -7.41 -1.76
N VAL A 80 5.73 -7.30 -0.71
CA VAL A 80 5.93 -6.02 0.00
C VAL A 80 7.15 -5.31 -0.59
N ARG A 81 6.98 -4.06 -0.99
CA ARG A 81 8.04 -3.16 -1.45
C ARG A 81 8.23 -2.05 -0.43
N LEU A 82 9.43 -2.00 0.14
CA LEU A 82 9.88 -0.89 0.97
C LEU A 82 10.65 0.10 0.09
N PRO A 83 10.56 1.41 0.35
CA PRO A 83 11.40 2.40 -0.28
C PRO A 83 12.87 2.10 0.05
N GLN A 84 13.77 2.45 -0.86
CA GLN A 84 15.22 2.40 -0.60
C GLN A 84 15.61 3.80 -0.15
N ASP A 85 16.10 3.94 1.08
CA ASP A 85 16.72 5.18 1.51
C ASP A 85 18.15 5.24 0.93
N PRO A 86 18.56 6.36 0.30
CA PRO A 86 19.94 6.56 -0.11
C PRO A 86 20.79 6.81 1.14
N GLY A 87 21.32 5.73 1.71
CA GLY A 87 22.41 5.74 2.69
C GLY A 87 23.73 5.38 2.05
#